data_AF-A0A932LLG8-F1
#
_entry.id   AF-A0A932LLG8-F1
#
_cell.length_a   1.000
_cell.length_b   1.000
_cell.length_c   1.000
_cell.angle_alpha   90.00
_cell.angle_beta   90.00
_cell.angle_gamma   90.00
#
_symmetry.space_group_name_H-M   'P 1'
#
loop_
_entity.id
_entity.type
_entity.pdbx_description
1 polymer ?
#
loop_
_entity_poly.entity_id
_entity_poly.type
_entity_poly.pdbx_seq_one_letter_code
_entity_poly.pdbx_strand_id
1 'polypeptide(L)'
;MRRRDLLKSAVLLPAIAHANVGTKFYDFGVGPSSPQRLDQGPFDIEQDQGWQTVLFTTPSERPQRNPGLGLIGYAWEESGPSLAARAGRETLEQHVEKMSSLPFVDVLYIRCDWRNVQSRPGRLDLDPVWALTFDAAKRKGLRVAFRVQLSNYSFQPEQIAIPSFLRDRIPMVNIGRIPGKGDAQFREPRYDHPEFQKAFAELNELLAAEFEGNPLIEWMDMMQYGFWGEGHTSDYPNPFPDYVTAHRTSVSMTARQLNTWKKTPIAVNTQPDISNVGNRTVIDMAVRAGAWMRSDSIIVEEPIQIDELANRPPWLAAIMEDGYLRQYDVTALKPDERGINVLENYMLHVPDLKANYWALWTEASNLAQYNEMYPRGFERLRTSIGYRLRPAWVWQRKRYGTFELIVCVANRGAAGVPGVLWLHVDSPDGKLSLRGSLDAGHPYGGGIRQASFLLPNGYSGNVNLSAKIEVRPGVIKPVAWACEQPINPDGSITVALKSEKDPKWRKGV
;
A
#
# COMPACT_ATOMS: atom_id res chain seq x y z
N MET A 1 49.78 -7.61 -57.17
CA MET A 1 49.95 -9.06 -56.90
C MET A 1 49.83 -9.25 -55.39
N ARG A 2 48.76 -9.90 -54.89
CA ARG A 2 48.67 -11.34 -54.53
C ARG A 2 49.71 -11.81 -53.49
N ARG A 3 49.20 -12.16 -52.28
CA ARG A 3 49.44 -13.37 -51.43
C ARG A 3 50.92 -13.67 -51.03
N ARG A 4 51.30 -14.19 -49.86
CA ARG A 4 50.68 -14.97 -48.74
C ARG A 4 51.37 -14.57 -47.40
N ASP A 5 51.03 -14.98 -46.17
CA ASP A 5 49.79 -15.41 -45.44
C ASP A 5 50.21 -15.70 -43.96
N LEU A 6 49.38 -15.39 -42.93
CA LEU A 6 49.35 -16.01 -41.54
C LEU A 6 50.51 -15.67 -40.55
N LEU A 7 50.36 -15.55 -39.20
CA LEU A 7 49.25 -15.72 -38.22
C LEU A 7 49.57 -15.04 -36.86
N LYS A 8 48.52 -14.57 -36.14
CA LYS A 8 48.42 -14.32 -34.66
C LYS A 8 49.40 -13.29 -34.03
N SER A 9 48.99 -12.37 -33.16
CA SER A 9 47.88 -12.41 -32.18
C SER A 9 47.11 -11.10 -32.10
N ALA A 10 45.81 -11.18 -31.77
CA ALA A 10 44.94 -10.02 -31.64
C ALA A 10 45.03 -9.39 -30.24
N VAL A 11 45.17 -8.06 -30.19
CA VAL A 11 44.73 -7.24 -29.05
C VAL A 11 43.52 -6.45 -29.53
N LEU A 12 42.33 -6.98 -29.23
CA LEU A 12 41.07 -6.27 -29.45
C LEU A 12 40.92 -5.22 -28.34
N LEU A 13 41.04 -3.95 -28.72
CA LEU A 13 40.48 -2.84 -27.96
C LEU A 13 38.95 -3.06 -27.87
N PRO A 14 38.35 -3.20 -26.67
CA PRO A 14 36.92 -3.04 -26.55
C PRO A 14 36.61 -1.55 -26.74
N ALA A 15 35.88 -1.23 -27.80
CA ALA A 15 35.23 0.07 -27.91
C ALA A 15 34.38 0.28 -26.65
N ILE A 16 34.51 1.45 -26.00
CA ILE A 16 33.69 1.83 -24.86
C ILE A 16 32.28 2.12 -25.37
N ALA A 17 31.51 1.06 -25.57
CA ALA A 17 30.07 1.14 -25.71
C ALA A 17 29.54 1.82 -24.43
N HIS A 18 28.72 2.85 -24.60
CA HIS A 18 27.95 3.43 -23.51
C HIS A 18 26.96 2.38 -23.02
N ALA A 19 27.38 1.58 -22.04
CA ALA A 19 26.49 0.71 -21.31
C ALA A 19 25.51 1.59 -20.52
N ASN A 20 24.22 1.42 -20.76
CA ASN A 20 23.16 2.09 -19.98
C ASN A 20 23.41 1.87 -18.48
N VAL A 21 23.74 2.94 -17.75
CA VAL A 21 23.87 2.93 -16.29
C VAL A 21 22.48 3.06 -15.66
N GLY A 22 21.61 2.10 -15.97
CA GLY A 22 20.23 2.04 -15.50
C GLY A 22 19.77 0.60 -15.34
N THR A 23 18.87 0.36 -14.38
CA THR A 23 18.16 -0.90 -14.07
C THR A 23 18.91 -2.07 -13.40
N LYS A 24 20.20 -1.97 -13.05
CA LYS A 24 20.93 -3.08 -12.37
C LYS A 24 20.95 -3.08 -10.82
N PHE A 25 20.40 -2.08 -10.14
CA PHE A 25 20.58 -1.92 -8.69
C PHE A 25 19.56 -2.64 -7.79
N TYR A 26 18.39 -3.03 -8.29
CA TYR A 26 17.36 -3.67 -7.46
C TYR A 26 16.82 -4.95 -8.12
N ASP A 27 17.34 -6.10 -7.67
CA ASP A 27 16.69 -7.40 -7.88
C ASP A 27 15.77 -7.69 -6.68
N PHE A 28 14.53 -7.22 -6.77
CA PHE A 28 13.47 -7.50 -5.80
C PHE A 28 12.86 -8.90 -5.94
N GLY A 29 13.41 -9.76 -6.81
CA GLY A 29 12.84 -11.06 -7.16
C GLY A 29 11.67 -10.97 -8.14
N VAL A 30 11.00 -12.10 -8.34
CA VAL A 30 9.85 -12.21 -9.26
C VAL A 30 8.61 -11.64 -8.59
N GLY A 31 7.91 -10.74 -9.27
CA GLY A 31 6.63 -10.21 -8.80
C GLY A 31 5.50 -11.25 -8.77
N PRO A 32 4.32 -10.88 -8.25
CA PRO A 32 3.12 -11.73 -8.29
C PRO A 32 2.88 -12.29 -9.68
N SER A 33 2.54 -13.59 -9.76
CA SER A 33 2.12 -14.20 -11.01
C SER A 33 0.86 -13.51 -11.54
N SER A 34 0.83 -13.23 -12.85
CA SER A 34 -0.38 -12.78 -13.56
C SER A 34 -1.05 -13.98 -14.25
N PRO A 35 -1.90 -14.77 -13.58
CA PRO A 35 -2.61 -15.89 -14.22
C PRO A 35 -3.65 -15.35 -15.20
N GLN A 36 -3.91 -16.08 -16.29
CA GLN A 36 -4.79 -15.62 -17.38
C GLN A 36 -4.34 -14.25 -17.94
N ARG A 37 -3.03 -14.03 -18.03
CA ARG A 37 -2.41 -12.84 -18.60
C ARG A 37 -2.97 -12.56 -20.00
N LEU A 38 -3.52 -11.37 -20.20
CA LEU A 38 -3.98 -10.92 -21.51
C LEU A 38 -2.79 -10.69 -22.45
N ASP A 39 -3.03 -10.79 -23.76
CA ASP A 39 -2.17 -10.10 -24.72
C ASP A 39 -2.23 -8.60 -24.39
N GLN A 40 -1.06 -7.99 -24.26
CA GLN A 40 -0.87 -6.60 -23.83
C GLN A 40 -0.09 -5.79 -24.88
N GLY A 41 0.01 -6.33 -26.10
CA GLY A 41 0.60 -5.69 -27.25
C GLY A 41 2.14 -5.81 -27.33
N PRO A 42 2.77 -5.05 -28.25
CA PRO A 42 2.17 -4.01 -29.08
C PRO A 42 1.12 -4.54 -30.06
N PHE A 43 0.04 -3.79 -30.27
CA PHE A 43 -1.03 -4.15 -31.22
C PHE A 43 -0.81 -3.45 -32.56
N ASP A 44 -0.08 -4.12 -33.45
CA ASP A 44 0.26 -3.57 -34.77
C ASP A 44 -0.97 -3.44 -35.70
N ILE A 45 -0.85 -2.55 -36.69
CA ILE A 45 -1.80 -2.28 -37.76
C ILE A 45 -1.70 -3.27 -38.93
N GLU A 46 -0.66 -4.12 -39.00
CA GLU A 46 -0.43 -5.07 -40.10
C GLU A 46 -1.67 -5.92 -40.49
N GLN A 47 -2.60 -6.15 -39.55
CA GLN A 47 -3.90 -6.78 -39.80
C GLN A 47 -5.03 -5.75 -39.94
N ASP A 48 -4.93 -4.84 -40.91
CA ASP A 48 -5.90 -3.76 -41.13
C ASP A 48 -7.19 -4.21 -41.84
N GLN A 49 -7.95 -5.08 -41.17
CA GLN A 49 -9.24 -5.56 -41.66
C GLN A 49 -10.39 -4.61 -41.32
N GLY A 50 -10.16 -3.56 -40.52
CA GLY A 50 -11.16 -2.61 -40.04
C GLY A 50 -11.01 -2.29 -38.56
N TRP A 51 -10.81 -1.02 -38.20
CA TRP A 51 -10.73 -0.54 -36.82
C TRP A 51 -11.73 0.60 -36.53
N GLN A 52 -12.23 0.67 -35.30
CA GLN A 52 -12.96 1.83 -34.76
C GLN A 52 -12.66 2.05 -33.26
N THR A 53 -12.53 3.31 -32.83
CA THR A 53 -12.63 3.66 -31.41
C THR A 53 -14.11 3.58 -31.00
N VAL A 54 -14.45 2.68 -30.07
CA VAL A 54 -15.83 2.42 -29.62
C VAL A 54 -16.15 3.02 -28.26
N LEU A 55 -15.14 3.33 -27.46
CA LEU A 55 -15.24 4.15 -26.25
C LEU A 55 -13.98 5.01 -26.12
N PHE A 56 -14.14 6.22 -25.59
CA PHE A 56 -13.07 7.01 -25.00
C PHE A 56 -13.62 7.67 -23.74
N THR A 57 -12.78 7.84 -22.71
CA THR A 57 -13.20 8.44 -21.44
C THR A 57 -12.51 9.77 -21.16
N THR A 58 -13.17 10.59 -20.35
CA THR A 58 -12.62 11.80 -19.73
C THR A 58 -12.16 11.41 -18.33
N PRO A 59 -10.94 11.77 -17.89
CA PRO A 59 -10.52 11.50 -16.52
C PRO A 59 -11.40 12.24 -15.51
N SER A 60 -11.69 11.60 -14.37
CA SER A 60 -12.37 12.26 -13.26
C SER A 60 -11.38 12.88 -12.29
N GLU A 61 -11.70 14.08 -11.82
CA GLU A 61 -11.00 14.76 -10.72
C GLU A 61 -11.67 14.49 -9.35
N ARG A 62 -12.74 13.67 -9.31
CA ARG A 62 -13.41 13.33 -8.05
C ARG A 62 -12.52 12.41 -7.19
N PRO A 63 -12.59 12.51 -5.85
CA PRO A 63 -11.95 11.56 -4.95
C PRO A 63 -12.35 10.11 -5.29
N GLN A 64 -11.38 9.19 -5.24
CA GLN A 64 -11.63 7.77 -5.48
C GLN A 64 -11.40 6.95 -4.21
N ARG A 65 -12.28 5.96 -3.97
CA ARG A 65 -12.11 4.92 -2.97
C ARG A 65 -11.88 3.59 -3.67
N ASN A 66 -10.64 3.13 -3.65
CA ASN A 66 -10.19 1.88 -4.24
C ASN A 66 -9.27 1.16 -3.26
N PRO A 67 -9.26 -0.19 -3.21
CA PRO A 67 -8.30 -0.95 -2.43
C PRO A 67 -6.86 -0.55 -2.78
N GLY A 68 -5.94 -0.55 -1.81
CA GLY A 68 -4.55 -0.17 -2.08
C GLY A 68 -4.30 1.33 -2.21
N LEU A 69 -5.23 2.20 -1.79
CA LEU A 69 -5.01 3.66 -1.63
C LEU A 69 -5.99 4.34 -0.66
N GLY A 70 -5.62 5.53 -0.19
CA GLY A 70 -6.52 6.49 0.48
C GLY A 70 -5.84 7.28 1.61
N LEU A 71 -6.61 8.15 2.28
CA LEU A 71 -6.12 8.83 3.49
C LEU A 71 -6.54 8.09 4.76
N ILE A 72 -5.65 8.03 5.74
CA ILE A 72 -5.77 7.18 6.94
C ILE A 72 -6.11 8.04 8.17
N GLY A 73 -7.34 7.92 8.67
CA GLY A 73 -7.75 8.53 9.94
C GLY A 73 -7.45 7.57 11.10
N TYR A 74 -6.83 8.05 12.19
CA TYR A 74 -6.49 7.18 13.31
C TYR A 74 -7.63 7.18 14.34
N ALA A 75 -8.13 5.98 14.64
CA ALA A 75 -9.00 5.74 15.80
C ALA A 75 -8.16 5.55 17.09
N TRP A 76 -6.89 5.19 16.94
CA TRP A 76 -5.92 5.04 18.03
C TRP A 76 -4.48 5.14 17.47
N GLU A 77 -3.66 6.04 18.02
CA GLU A 77 -2.20 6.08 17.82
C GLU A 77 -1.45 5.53 19.05
N GLU A 78 -0.13 5.40 19.00
CA GLU A 78 0.69 4.82 20.08
C GLU A 78 0.42 5.42 21.48
N SER A 79 -0.07 6.65 21.54
CA SER A 79 -0.39 7.37 22.77
C SER A 79 -1.88 7.31 23.15
N GLY A 80 -2.75 6.70 22.35
CA GLY A 80 -4.19 6.58 22.60
C GLY A 80 -5.11 7.14 21.49
N PRO A 81 -6.42 7.36 21.77
CA PRO A 81 -7.35 8.10 20.90
C PRO A 81 -7.00 9.60 20.88
N SER A 82 -7.86 10.51 20.41
CA SER A 82 -7.57 11.96 20.40
C SER A 82 -7.13 12.54 21.76
N LEU A 83 -6.45 13.68 21.73
CA LEU A 83 -6.12 14.44 22.96
C LEU A 83 -7.37 14.87 23.73
N ALA A 84 -8.49 15.10 23.04
CA ALA A 84 -9.78 15.37 23.68
C ALA A 84 -10.33 14.14 24.43
N ALA A 85 -10.25 12.96 23.82
CA ALA A 85 -10.70 11.71 24.43
C ALA A 85 -9.83 11.31 25.63
N ARG A 86 -8.50 11.41 25.52
CA ARG A 86 -7.57 11.18 26.65
C ARG A 86 -7.81 12.11 27.84
N ALA A 87 -8.27 13.34 27.57
CA ALA A 87 -8.62 14.32 28.59
C ALA A 87 -10.09 14.23 29.08
N GLY A 88 -10.85 13.22 28.66
CA GLY A 88 -12.26 13.03 29.04
C GLY A 88 -13.21 14.10 28.48
N ARG A 89 -12.80 14.88 27.48
CA ARG A 89 -13.62 15.94 26.85
C ARG A 89 -14.52 15.41 25.72
N GLU A 90 -14.27 14.20 25.25
CA GLU A 90 -15.16 13.42 24.40
C GLU A 90 -15.04 11.93 24.74
N THR A 91 -16.03 11.12 24.37
CA THR A 91 -15.95 9.66 24.53
C THR A 91 -15.20 9.01 23.37
N LEU A 92 -14.79 7.76 23.53
CA LEU A 92 -14.12 6.99 22.47
C LEU A 92 -15.03 6.80 21.24
N GLU A 93 -16.33 6.59 21.46
CA GLU A 93 -17.35 6.51 20.41
C GLU A 93 -17.46 7.82 19.63
N GLN A 94 -17.43 8.96 20.34
CA GLN A 94 -17.48 10.28 19.72
C GLN A 94 -16.22 10.55 18.89
N HIS A 95 -15.04 10.18 19.39
CA HIS A 95 -13.78 10.28 18.65
C HIS A 95 -13.82 9.48 17.34
N VAL A 96 -14.20 8.20 17.40
CA VAL A 96 -14.26 7.31 16.22
C VAL A 96 -15.35 7.76 15.23
N GLU A 97 -16.52 8.19 15.70
CA GLU A 97 -17.58 8.70 14.81
C GLU A 97 -17.18 10.02 14.13
N LYS A 98 -16.46 10.92 14.82
CA LYS A 98 -15.91 12.14 14.22
C LYS A 98 -14.89 11.82 13.13
N MET A 99 -13.88 10.99 13.44
CA MET A 99 -12.84 10.61 12.48
C MET A 99 -13.43 9.93 11.24
N SER A 100 -14.32 8.95 11.43
CA SER A 100 -14.97 8.21 10.33
C SER A 100 -16.00 9.01 9.53
N SER A 101 -16.39 10.20 10.00
CA SER A 101 -17.30 11.10 9.28
C SER A 101 -16.58 12.15 8.44
N LEU A 102 -15.25 12.25 8.51
CA LEU A 102 -14.50 13.18 7.66
C LEU A 102 -14.61 12.77 6.18
N PRO A 103 -14.96 13.69 5.27
CA PRO A 103 -15.31 13.36 3.89
C PRO A 103 -14.10 12.93 3.04
N PHE A 104 -12.90 12.97 3.59
CA PHE A 104 -11.62 12.64 2.96
C PHE A 104 -10.91 11.42 3.59
N VAL A 105 -11.42 10.85 4.68
CA VAL A 105 -10.89 9.61 5.28
C VAL A 105 -11.39 8.41 4.45
N ASP A 106 -10.51 7.45 4.19
CA ASP A 106 -10.83 6.24 3.40
C ASP A 106 -10.44 4.93 4.10
N VAL A 107 -9.62 5.01 5.15
CA VAL A 107 -9.20 3.92 6.04
C VAL A 107 -9.18 4.43 7.48
N LEU A 108 -9.71 3.65 8.42
CA LEU A 108 -9.54 3.86 9.86
C LEU A 108 -8.40 2.98 10.37
N TYR A 109 -7.57 3.50 11.27
CA TYR A 109 -6.36 2.82 11.71
C TYR A 109 -6.21 2.74 13.23
N ILE A 110 -5.71 1.60 13.71
CA ILE A 110 -5.51 1.27 15.12
C ILE A 110 -4.05 0.84 15.34
N ARG A 111 -3.25 1.65 16.04
CA ARG A 111 -1.89 1.30 16.49
C ARG A 111 -1.90 1.17 18.01
N CYS A 112 -1.96 -0.05 18.52
CA CYS A 112 -2.13 -0.31 19.96
C CYS A 112 -1.03 -1.24 20.51
N ASP A 113 -0.85 -1.26 21.83
CA ASP A 113 0.12 -2.16 22.48
C ASP A 113 -0.40 -3.61 22.52
N TRP A 114 0.49 -4.60 22.57
CA TRP A 114 0.11 -6.02 22.75
C TRP A 114 -0.81 -6.23 23.98
N ARG A 115 -0.54 -5.54 25.10
CA ARG A 115 -1.40 -5.55 26.30
C ARG A 115 -2.84 -5.04 26.07
N ASN A 116 -3.11 -4.29 24.99
CA ASN A 116 -4.45 -3.84 24.60
C ASN A 116 -5.23 -4.86 23.74
N VAL A 117 -4.59 -5.96 23.31
CA VAL A 117 -5.22 -7.01 22.50
C VAL A 117 -5.23 -8.38 23.16
N GLN A 118 -4.37 -8.61 24.15
CA GLN A 118 -4.25 -9.91 24.82
C GLN A 118 -3.96 -9.75 26.31
N SER A 119 -4.95 -9.99 27.18
CA SER A 119 -4.76 -9.90 28.64
C SER A 119 -4.26 -11.19 29.29
N ARG A 120 -4.37 -12.33 28.59
CA ARG A 120 -4.06 -13.68 29.07
C ARG A 120 -3.61 -14.61 27.93
N PRO A 121 -2.88 -15.70 28.22
CA PRO A 121 -2.54 -16.70 27.21
C PRO A 121 -3.78 -17.30 26.53
N GLY A 122 -3.66 -17.62 25.25
CA GLY A 122 -4.62 -18.39 24.47
C GLY A 122 -5.91 -17.67 24.07
N ARG A 123 -6.05 -16.36 24.33
CA ARG A 123 -7.27 -15.59 24.00
C ARG A 123 -7.00 -14.10 23.78
N LEU A 124 -7.56 -13.54 22.70
CA LEU A 124 -7.68 -12.08 22.53
C LEU A 124 -8.70 -11.48 23.51
N ASP A 125 -8.31 -10.36 24.12
CA ASP A 125 -9.17 -9.48 24.91
C ASP A 125 -8.96 -8.07 24.34
N LEU A 126 -9.61 -7.77 23.21
CA LEU A 126 -9.42 -6.53 22.45
C LEU A 126 -9.98 -5.30 23.17
N ASP A 127 -9.26 -4.19 23.13
CA ASP A 127 -9.74 -2.88 23.56
C ASP A 127 -11.03 -2.46 22.82
N PRO A 128 -11.99 -1.78 23.48
CA PRO A 128 -13.24 -1.33 22.85
C PRO A 128 -13.08 -0.55 21.54
N VAL A 129 -11.94 0.12 21.31
CA VAL A 129 -11.70 0.84 20.04
C VAL A 129 -11.81 -0.06 18.81
N TRP A 130 -11.50 -1.36 18.94
CA TRP A 130 -11.60 -2.32 17.83
C TRP A 130 -13.05 -2.46 17.35
N ALA A 131 -13.99 -2.79 18.24
CA ALA A 131 -15.40 -2.94 17.89
C ALA A 131 -15.97 -1.64 17.29
N LEU A 132 -15.70 -0.50 17.93
CA LEU A 132 -16.15 0.82 17.49
C LEU A 132 -15.63 1.17 16.09
N THR A 133 -14.37 0.86 15.81
CA THR A 133 -13.72 1.13 14.51
C THR A 133 -14.29 0.27 13.40
N PHE A 134 -14.49 -1.03 13.64
CA PHE A 134 -15.09 -1.94 12.66
C PHE A 134 -16.55 -1.57 12.36
N ASP A 135 -17.34 -1.22 13.38
CA ASP A 135 -18.73 -0.78 13.20
C ASP A 135 -18.83 0.56 12.45
N ALA A 136 -17.93 1.51 12.74
CA ALA A 136 -17.83 2.76 11.99
C ALA A 136 -17.42 2.52 10.53
N ALA A 137 -16.39 1.72 10.29
CA ALA A 137 -15.93 1.39 8.94
C ALA A 137 -17.03 0.74 8.10
N LYS A 138 -17.74 -0.25 8.66
CA LYS A 138 -18.86 -0.95 8.03
C LYS A 138 -20.03 -0.01 7.69
N ARG A 139 -20.40 0.90 8.59
CA ARG A 139 -21.48 1.88 8.36
C ARG A 139 -21.14 2.94 7.31
N LYS A 140 -19.87 3.35 7.22
CA LYS A 140 -19.41 4.49 6.39
C LYS A 140 -18.78 4.05 5.06
N GLY A 141 -18.66 2.75 4.81
CA GLY A 141 -17.98 2.21 3.62
C GLY A 141 -16.47 2.49 3.63
N LEU A 142 -15.85 2.47 4.81
CA LEU A 142 -14.40 2.59 4.99
C LEU A 142 -13.79 1.20 5.22
N ARG A 143 -12.46 1.16 5.28
CA ARG A 143 -11.68 -0.03 5.62
C ARG A 143 -10.98 0.16 6.97
N VAL A 144 -10.46 -0.92 7.54
CA VAL A 144 -9.66 -0.90 8.77
C VAL A 144 -8.24 -1.38 8.47
N ALA A 145 -7.25 -0.82 9.14
CA ALA A 145 -5.89 -1.37 9.20
C ALA A 145 -5.34 -1.23 10.62
N PHE A 146 -4.31 -2.01 10.97
CA PHE A 146 -3.81 -2.02 12.35
C PHE A 146 -2.33 -2.40 12.51
N ARG A 147 -1.71 -1.91 13.60
CA ARG A 147 -0.43 -2.38 14.15
C ARG A 147 -0.62 -2.79 15.60
N VAL A 148 -0.01 -3.90 16.00
CA VAL A 148 0.19 -4.24 17.41
C VAL A 148 1.66 -4.00 17.77
N GLN A 149 1.91 -3.20 18.79
CA GLN A 149 3.24 -2.74 19.17
C GLN A 149 3.84 -3.64 20.25
N LEU A 150 5.10 -4.02 20.05
CA LEU A 150 5.88 -4.85 20.99
C LEU A 150 6.64 -4.01 22.02
N SER A 151 6.90 -2.73 21.70
CA SER A 151 7.45 -1.73 22.62
C SER A 151 6.90 -0.33 22.27
N ASN A 152 6.63 0.45 23.32
CA ASN A 152 6.03 1.79 23.24
C ASN A 152 6.21 2.50 24.60
N TYR A 153 6.48 3.80 24.56
CA TYR A 153 6.72 4.64 25.74
C TYR A 153 6.02 6.01 25.69
N SER A 154 5.23 6.30 24.65
CA SER A 154 4.79 7.67 24.33
C SER A 154 3.84 8.27 25.39
N PHE A 155 2.88 7.49 25.89
CA PHE A 155 1.89 7.97 26.87
C PHE A 155 2.06 7.37 28.27
N GLN A 156 2.30 6.07 28.37
CA GLN A 156 2.41 5.35 29.64
C GLN A 156 3.76 4.61 29.75
N PRO A 157 4.90 5.33 29.89
CA PRO A 157 6.24 4.72 29.84
C PRO A 157 6.52 3.69 30.95
N GLU A 158 5.84 3.79 32.11
CA GLU A 158 5.88 2.78 33.18
C GLU A 158 5.18 1.45 32.81
N GLN A 159 4.43 1.46 31.71
CA GLN A 159 3.40 0.49 31.37
C GLN A 159 3.75 -0.15 30.03
N ILE A 160 4.85 -0.91 30.04
CA ILE A 160 5.48 -1.58 28.89
C ILE A 160 4.42 -2.29 28.03
N ALA A 161 4.54 -2.16 26.70
CA ALA A 161 3.56 -2.62 25.71
C ALA A 161 3.16 -4.12 25.80
N ILE A 162 4.02 -4.99 26.34
CA ILE A 162 3.72 -6.43 26.47
C ILE A 162 2.80 -6.74 27.68
N PRO A 163 1.93 -7.76 27.59
CA PRO A 163 1.04 -8.10 28.70
C PRO A 163 1.78 -8.69 29.91
N SER A 164 1.23 -8.47 31.11
CA SER A 164 1.84 -8.88 32.39
C SER A 164 2.15 -10.37 32.46
N PHE A 165 1.25 -11.23 31.97
CA PHE A 165 1.45 -12.69 31.96
C PHE A 165 2.72 -13.15 31.23
N LEU A 166 3.23 -12.34 30.30
CA LEU A 166 4.46 -12.58 29.56
C LEU A 166 5.63 -11.84 30.21
N ARG A 167 5.45 -10.54 30.51
CA ARG A 167 6.45 -9.70 31.18
C ARG A 167 7.02 -10.35 32.43
N ASP A 168 6.16 -10.98 33.24
CA ASP A 168 6.54 -11.58 34.52
C ASP A 168 7.26 -12.95 34.35
N ARG A 169 7.45 -13.42 33.10
CA ARG A 169 8.12 -14.68 32.72
C ARG A 169 9.37 -14.51 31.85
N ILE A 170 9.74 -13.28 31.47
CA ILE A 170 10.88 -13.02 30.59
C ILE A 170 11.80 -11.93 31.17
N PRO A 171 13.11 -11.93 30.88
CA PRO A 171 13.97 -10.83 31.28
C PRO A 171 13.63 -9.55 30.52
N MET A 172 13.59 -8.43 31.25
CA MET A 172 13.53 -7.07 30.70
C MET A 172 14.91 -6.43 30.77
N VAL A 173 15.40 -5.88 29.67
CA VAL A 173 16.72 -5.25 29.55
C VAL A 173 16.55 -3.73 29.64
N ASN A 174 17.18 -3.09 30.62
CA ASN A 174 17.31 -1.63 30.65
C ASN A 174 18.27 -1.20 29.52
N ILE A 175 17.79 -0.38 28.59
CA ILE A 175 18.57 0.13 27.47
C ILE A 175 18.92 1.63 27.60
N GLY A 176 18.38 2.34 28.60
CA GLY A 176 18.72 3.73 28.84
C GLY A 176 17.71 4.50 29.70
N ARG A 177 18.03 5.75 30.03
CA ARG A 177 17.11 6.70 30.68
C ARG A 177 16.18 7.34 29.65
N ILE A 178 14.93 7.54 30.03
CA ILE A 178 13.93 8.25 29.22
C ILE A 178 14.15 9.77 29.37
N PRO A 179 14.44 10.51 28.28
CA PRO A 179 14.66 11.96 28.34
C PRO A 179 13.48 12.70 28.97
N GLY A 180 13.77 13.60 29.92
CA GLY A 180 12.74 14.42 30.59
C GLY A 180 11.80 13.68 31.54
N LYS A 181 12.03 12.39 31.84
CA LYS A 181 11.19 11.59 32.75
C LYS A 181 11.90 11.14 34.05
N GLY A 182 12.89 11.91 34.49
CA GLY A 182 13.63 11.65 35.73
C GLY A 182 14.44 10.35 35.67
N ASP A 183 14.19 9.43 36.60
CA ASP A 183 14.85 8.12 36.66
C ASP A 183 14.15 7.00 35.88
N ALA A 184 13.07 7.31 35.14
CA ALA A 184 12.40 6.33 34.28
C ALA A 184 13.36 5.79 33.20
N GLN A 185 13.22 4.49 32.88
CA GLN A 185 14.12 3.75 32.01
C GLN A 185 13.38 3.07 30.86
N PHE A 186 13.94 3.14 29.66
CA PHE A 186 13.54 2.30 28.55
C PHE A 186 13.91 0.84 28.84
N ARG A 187 12.94 -0.06 28.71
CA ARG A 187 13.07 -1.49 29.06
C ARG A 187 12.52 -2.41 27.97
N GLU A 188 13.41 -2.96 27.18
CA GLU A 188 13.02 -3.87 26.09
C GLU A 188 12.96 -5.32 26.57
N PRO A 189 11.99 -6.13 26.10
CA PRO A 189 11.96 -7.55 26.42
C PRO A 189 13.12 -8.28 25.74
N ARG A 190 13.55 -9.41 26.31
CA ARG A 190 14.37 -10.38 25.58
C ARG A 190 13.53 -11.08 24.52
N TYR A 191 13.45 -10.46 23.33
CA TYR A 191 12.75 -10.98 22.15
C TYR A 191 13.20 -12.40 21.77
N ASP A 192 14.46 -12.76 22.02
CA ASP A 192 15.05 -14.08 21.77
C ASP A 192 14.65 -15.15 22.81
N HIS A 193 13.98 -14.77 23.91
CA HIS A 193 13.60 -15.69 24.96
C HIS A 193 12.50 -16.68 24.50
N PRO A 194 12.59 -17.98 24.83
CA PRO A 194 11.62 -18.98 24.35
C PRO A 194 10.16 -18.68 24.68
N GLU A 195 9.87 -18.19 25.89
CA GLU A 195 8.51 -17.80 26.28
C GLU A 195 8.00 -16.56 25.50
N PHE A 196 8.89 -15.64 25.10
CA PHE A 196 8.52 -14.52 24.22
C PHE A 196 8.18 -15.04 22.82
N GLN A 197 9.05 -15.87 22.22
CA GLN A 197 8.82 -16.44 20.90
C GLN A 197 7.55 -17.30 20.84
N LYS A 198 7.23 -18.02 21.92
CA LYS A 198 5.99 -18.79 22.07
C LYS A 198 4.76 -17.88 22.16
N ALA A 199 4.78 -16.86 23.02
CA ALA A 199 3.67 -15.93 23.14
C ALA A 199 3.46 -15.09 21.86
N PHE A 200 4.54 -14.71 21.17
CA PHE A 200 4.49 -13.99 19.90
C PHE A 200 3.90 -14.85 18.78
N ALA A 201 4.14 -16.17 18.81
CA ALA A 201 3.46 -17.10 17.91
C ALA A 201 1.96 -17.17 18.19
N GLU A 202 1.59 -17.34 19.46
CA GLU A 202 0.20 -17.39 19.90
C GLU A 202 -0.55 -16.09 19.53
N LEU A 203 0.04 -14.91 19.75
CA LEU A 203 -0.53 -13.62 19.32
C LEU A 203 -0.83 -13.60 17.82
N ASN A 204 0.12 -14.04 16.99
CA ASN A 204 -0.05 -14.09 15.54
C ASN A 204 -1.17 -15.04 15.12
N GLU A 205 -1.20 -16.24 15.71
CA GLU A 205 -2.21 -17.26 15.43
C GLU A 205 -3.61 -16.78 15.85
N LEU A 206 -3.72 -16.13 17.01
CA LEU A 206 -4.96 -15.55 17.51
C LEU A 206 -5.47 -14.37 16.65
N LEU A 207 -4.60 -13.41 16.33
CA LEU A 207 -4.96 -12.28 15.47
C LEU A 207 -5.36 -12.77 14.07
N ALA A 208 -4.65 -13.74 13.51
CA ALA A 208 -5.00 -14.29 12.20
C ALA A 208 -6.32 -15.07 12.23
N ALA A 209 -6.60 -15.83 13.29
CA ALA A 209 -7.89 -16.51 13.44
C ALA A 209 -9.09 -15.55 13.44
N GLU A 210 -8.92 -14.33 13.97
CA GLU A 210 -9.95 -13.28 14.00
C GLU A 210 -10.00 -12.44 12.69
N PHE A 211 -8.86 -12.15 12.08
CA PHE A 211 -8.72 -11.07 11.10
C PHE A 211 -8.20 -11.47 9.71
N GLU A 212 -7.60 -12.64 9.52
CA GLU A 212 -6.95 -13.02 8.25
C GLU A 212 -7.96 -13.18 7.10
N GLY A 213 -7.80 -12.38 6.05
CA GLY A 213 -8.71 -12.35 4.91
C GLY A 213 -10.08 -11.71 5.17
N ASN A 214 -10.27 -11.02 6.30
CA ASN A 214 -11.47 -10.22 6.55
C ASN A 214 -11.58 -9.08 5.50
N PRO A 215 -12.70 -8.95 4.76
CA PRO A 215 -12.80 -8.02 3.63
C PRO A 215 -12.75 -6.53 4.03
N LEU A 216 -13.06 -6.20 5.29
CA LEU A 216 -12.92 -4.83 5.81
C LEU A 216 -11.45 -4.45 6.07
N ILE A 217 -10.56 -5.43 6.21
CA ILE A 217 -9.16 -5.17 6.52
C ILE A 217 -8.40 -4.87 5.23
N GLU A 218 -7.62 -3.80 5.28
CA GLU A 218 -6.83 -3.33 4.15
C GLU A 218 -5.38 -3.81 4.24
N TRP A 219 -4.74 -3.64 5.39
CA TRP A 219 -3.46 -4.26 5.74
C TRP A 219 -3.35 -4.44 7.25
N MET A 220 -2.36 -5.22 7.68
CA MET A 220 -1.79 -5.12 9.02
C MET A 220 -0.31 -4.75 8.92
N ASP A 221 0.22 -4.07 9.92
CA ASP A 221 1.64 -3.79 10.00
C ASP A 221 2.39 -4.94 10.66
N MET A 222 3.55 -5.27 10.11
CA MET A 222 4.48 -6.20 10.70
C MET A 222 4.83 -5.73 12.12
N MET A 223 4.63 -6.61 13.09
CA MET A 223 5.07 -6.45 14.46
C MET A 223 6.59 -6.61 14.49
N GLN A 224 7.31 -5.55 14.10
CA GLN A 224 8.75 -5.44 14.26
C GLN A 224 9.08 -5.20 15.75
N TYR A 225 10.32 -5.54 16.13
CA TYR A 225 10.81 -5.28 17.48
C TYR A 225 11.05 -3.76 17.69
N GLY A 226 11.29 -3.36 18.94
CA GLY A 226 11.71 -1.99 19.25
C GLY A 226 10.57 -0.98 19.24
N PHE A 227 10.94 0.29 19.37
CA PHE A 227 10.02 1.39 19.61
C PHE A 227 8.98 1.51 18.50
N TRP A 228 7.72 1.63 18.92
CA TRP A 228 6.54 1.85 18.11
C TRP A 228 6.26 0.78 17.03
N GLY A 229 7.02 -0.31 17.00
CA GLY A 229 7.00 -1.32 15.95
C GLY A 229 7.75 -0.91 14.68
N GLU A 230 8.76 -0.05 14.79
CA GLU A 230 9.54 0.48 13.65
C GLU A 230 10.86 -0.29 13.42
N GLY A 231 11.24 -1.24 14.28
CA GLY A 231 12.47 -2.01 14.10
C GLY A 231 13.74 -1.27 14.58
N HIS A 232 13.64 -0.34 15.52
CA HIS A 232 14.81 0.30 16.11
C HIS A 232 14.58 0.62 17.60
N THR A 233 15.67 0.86 18.32
CA THR A 233 15.66 1.41 19.69
C THR A 233 16.22 2.83 19.70
N SER A 234 16.06 3.57 18.61
CA SER A 234 16.74 4.87 18.37
C SER A 234 18.26 4.73 18.56
N ASP A 235 18.88 5.71 19.19
CA ASP A 235 20.25 5.82 19.66
C ASP A 235 20.58 4.95 20.89
N TYR A 236 19.60 4.22 21.44
CA TYR A 236 19.80 3.31 22.57
C TYR A 236 20.20 1.90 22.10
N PRO A 237 21.01 1.16 22.88
CA PRO A 237 21.34 -0.24 22.62
C PRO A 237 20.10 -1.12 22.42
N ASN A 238 20.20 -2.11 21.54
CA ASN A 238 19.20 -3.17 21.43
C ASN A 238 19.33 -4.17 22.63
N PRO A 239 18.29 -4.96 22.95
CA PRO A 239 18.30 -5.87 24.11
C PRO A 239 19.01 -7.21 23.88
N PHE A 240 19.56 -7.45 22.69
CA PHE A 240 20.11 -8.75 22.32
C PHE A 240 21.54 -8.92 22.87
N PRO A 241 21.97 -10.17 23.14
CA PRO A 241 23.32 -10.43 23.64
C PRO A 241 24.41 -10.22 22.57
N ASP A 242 24.05 -10.37 21.30
CA ASP A 242 24.94 -10.27 20.15
C ASP A 242 24.14 -10.09 18.84
N TYR A 243 24.82 -9.64 17.78
CA TYR A 243 24.23 -9.40 16.45
C TYR A 243 23.61 -10.65 15.80
N VAL A 244 24.24 -11.83 15.95
CA VAL A 244 23.75 -13.07 15.33
C VAL A 244 22.44 -13.51 15.98
N THR A 245 22.34 -13.37 17.30
CA THR A 245 21.09 -13.59 18.04
C THR A 245 20.02 -12.57 17.66
N ALA A 246 20.37 -11.29 17.50
CA ALA A 246 19.44 -10.25 17.05
C ALA A 246 18.89 -10.55 15.65
N HIS A 247 19.78 -10.68 14.66
CA HIS A 247 19.46 -10.97 13.26
C HIS A 247 18.58 -12.20 13.10
N ARG A 248 18.98 -13.34 13.70
CA ARG A 248 18.20 -14.58 13.67
C ARG A 248 16.81 -14.42 14.26
N THR A 249 16.68 -13.64 15.34
CA THR A 249 15.38 -13.43 16.02
C THR A 249 14.46 -12.57 15.17
N SER A 250 14.94 -11.43 14.66
CA SER A 250 14.20 -10.55 13.74
C SER A 250 13.71 -11.32 12.51
N VAL A 251 14.62 -12.03 11.84
CA VAL A 251 14.33 -12.87 10.66
C VAL A 251 13.29 -13.96 10.98
N SER A 252 13.40 -14.63 12.12
CA SER A 252 12.43 -15.64 12.58
C SER A 252 11.03 -15.05 12.82
N MET A 253 10.96 -13.89 13.48
CA MET A 253 9.69 -13.18 13.75
C MET A 253 9.03 -12.68 12.46
N THR A 254 9.81 -12.17 11.50
CA THR A 254 9.35 -11.78 10.17
C THR A 254 8.85 -12.99 9.37
N ALA A 255 9.63 -14.06 9.29
CA ALA A 255 9.25 -15.29 8.58
C ALA A 255 7.96 -15.91 9.15
N ARG A 256 7.76 -15.86 10.47
CA ARG A 256 6.52 -16.30 11.11
C ARG A 256 5.32 -15.49 10.61
N GLN A 257 5.39 -14.16 10.69
CA GLN A 257 4.31 -13.28 10.25
C GLN A 257 3.97 -13.48 8.77
N LEU A 258 4.97 -13.50 7.89
CA LEU A 258 4.81 -13.78 6.46
C LEU A 258 4.24 -15.18 6.18
N ASN A 259 4.35 -16.12 7.11
CA ASN A 259 3.76 -17.46 7.03
C ASN A 259 2.35 -17.55 7.60
N THR A 260 2.01 -16.75 8.60
CA THR A 260 0.67 -16.65 9.16
C THR A 260 -0.28 -15.90 8.22
N TRP A 261 0.14 -14.75 7.66
CA TRP A 261 -0.73 -13.85 6.90
C TRP A 261 -0.47 -13.94 5.39
N LYS A 262 -1.36 -14.64 4.69
CA LYS A 262 -1.31 -14.91 3.25
C LYS A 262 -2.32 -14.07 2.46
N LYS A 263 -3.51 -13.81 3.02
CA LYS A 263 -4.64 -13.11 2.39
C LYS A 263 -4.69 -11.62 2.71
N THR A 264 -4.46 -11.23 3.96
CA THR A 264 -4.32 -9.83 4.35
C THR A 264 -2.91 -9.34 3.96
N PRO A 265 -2.77 -8.16 3.31
CA PRO A 265 -1.47 -7.52 3.10
C PRO A 265 -0.77 -7.24 4.43
N ILE A 266 0.53 -7.53 4.50
CA ILE A 266 1.40 -7.03 5.58
C ILE A 266 2.11 -5.77 5.06
N ALA A 267 2.27 -4.74 5.89
CA ALA A 267 3.19 -3.63 5.66
C ALA A 267 4.43 -3.76 6.56
N VAL A 268 5.64 -3.56 6.03
CA VAL A 268 6.89 -3.49 6.80
C VAL A 268 7.32 -2.03 6.96
N ASN A 269 7.66 -1.59 8.16
CA ASN A 269 8.31 -0.31 8.36
C ASN A 269 9.76 -0.40 7.86
N THR A 270 10.19 0.64 7.16
CA THR A 270 11.43 0.68 6.36
C THR A 270 12.60 1.34 7.08
N GLN A 271 12.56 1.51 8.41
CA GLN A 271 13.66 2.10 9.16
C GLN A 271 14.98 1.34 8.91
N PRO A 272 16.07 2.04 8.54
CA PRO A 272 17.37 1.42 8.35
C PRO A 272 17.87 0.66 9.58
N ASP A 273 18.87 -0.21 9.41
CA ASP A 273 19.38 -1.12 10.45
C ASP A 273 20.25 -0.41 11.52
N ILE A 274 19.84 0.78 11.95
CA ILE A 274 20.58 1.69 12.85
C ILE A 274 20.90 1.06 14.21
N SER A 275 20.05 0.13 14.66
CA SER A 275 20.22 -0.60 15.92
C SER A 275 20.92 -1.96 15.77
N ASN A 276 21.40 -2.31 14.58
CA ASN A 276 22.15 -3.54 14.27
C ASN A 276 21.41 -4.83 14.68
N VAL A 277 20.26 -5.09 14.06
CA VAL A 277 19.39 -6.24 14.35
C VAL A 277 18.95 -7.02 13.10
N GLY A 278 19.44 -6.65 11.92
CA GLY A 278 19.11 -7.29 10.66
C GLY A 278 17.91 -6.67 9.92
N ASN A 279 17.50 -5.42 10.19
CA ASN A 279 16.37 -4.78 9.50
C ASN A 279 16.48 -4.87 7.97
N ARG A 280 17.69 -4.70 7.41
CA ARG A 280 17.91 -4.83 5.97
C ARG A 280 17.51 -6.21 5.43
N THR A 281 17.72 -7.27 6.21
CA THR A 281 17.26 -8.62 5.84
C THR A 281 15.75 -8.76 6.01
N VAL A 282 15.17 -8.16 7.06
CA VAL A 282 13.71 -8.12 7.30
C VAL A 282 12.98 -7.43 6.14
N ILE A 283 13.45 -6.27 5.70
CA ILE A 283 12.87 -5.49 4.60
C ILE A 283 12.97 -6.26 3.27
N ASP A 284 14.15 -6.80 2.93
CA ASP A 284 14.34 -7.62 1.72
C ASP A 284 13.41 -8.85 1.71
N MET A 285 13.34 -9.59 2.81
CA MET A 285 12.41 -10.73 2.97
C MET A 285 10.95 -10.33 2.81
N ALA A 286 10.55 -9.20 3.41
CA ALA A 286 9.19 -8.70 3.35
C ALA A 286 8.80 -8.26 1.92
N VAL A 287 9.65 -7.49 1.25
CA VAL A 287 9.46 -7.05 -0.14
C VAL A 287 9.36 -8.25 -1.09
N ARG A 288 10.26 -9.24 -0.97
CA ARG A 288 10.20 -10.49 -1.75
C ARG A 288 8.95 -11.33 -1.47
N ALA A 289 8.41 -11.26 -0.26
CA ALA A 289 7.16 -11.91 0.13
C ALA A 289 5.90 -11.08 -0.22
N GLY A 290 6.05 -9.98 -0.95
CA GLY A 290 4.95 -9.12 -1.40
C GLY A 290 4.31 -8.31 -0.27
N ALA A 291 5.06 -7.96 0.76
CA ALA A 291 4.63 -7.01 1.78
C ALA A 291 4.70 -5.57 1.23
N TRP A 292 3.76 -4.73 1.65
CA TRP A 292 3.79 -3.29 1.43
C TRP A 292 4.87 -2.63 2.28
N MET A 293 5.23 -1.39 1.96
CA MET A 293 6.26 -0.63 2.66
C MET A 293 5.64 0.51 3.46
N ARG A 294 6.27 0.89 4.57
CA ARG A 294 5.84 1.99 5.41
C ARG A 294 7.01 2.83 5.90
N SER A 295 6.75 4.12 6.02
CA SER A 295 7.57 5.12 6.69
C SER A 295 6.69 5.82 7.71
N ASP A 296 7.19 5.94 8.94
CA ASP A 296 6.47 6.58 10.04
C ASP A 296 6.85 8.08 10.17
N SER A 297 7.75 8.62 9.31
CA SER A 297 7.97 10.08 9.17
C SER A 297 8.68 10.52 7.88
N ILE A 298 7.92 10.98 6.87
CA ILE A 298 8.39 11.40 5.52
C ILE A 298 9.55 12.41 5.46
N ILE A 299 9.92 13.05 6.58
CA ILE A 299 11.02 14.03 6.67
C ILE A 299 12.25 13.57 7.46
N VAL A 300 12.15 12.48 8.22
CA VAL A 300 13.30 11.92 8.98
C VAL A 300 14.07 10.94 8.11
N GLU A 301 13.49 10.53 6.98
CA GLU A 301 13.96 9.38 6.23
C GLU A 301 15.35 9.61 5.62
N GLU A 302 16.23 8.66 5.89
CA GLU A 302 17.57 8.63 5.34
C GLU A 302 17.50 8.49 3.80
N PRO A 303 18.51 8.98 3.05
CA PRO A 303 18.53 8.87 1.58
C PRO A 303 18.34 7.44 1.06
N ILE A 304 18.75 6.42 1.82
CA ILE A 304 18.53 5.01 1.50
C ILE A 304 17.05 4.63 1.53
N GLN A 305 16.28 5.12 2.51
CA GLN A 305 14.87 4.76 2.64
C GLN A 305 14.01 5.50 1.62
N ILE A 306 14.32 6.76 1.33
CA ILE A 306 13.72 7.52 0.22
C ILE A 306 13.93 6.78 -1.11
N ASP A 307 15.14 6.28 -1.35
CA ASP A 307 15.48 5.48 -2.53
C ASP A 307 14.70 4.16 -2.57
N GLU A 308 14.71 3.38 -1.48
CA GLU A 308 13.97 2.12 -1.36
C GLU A 308 12.46 2.33 -1.58
N LEU A 309 11.85 3.36 -0.99
CA LEU A 309 10.42 3.67 -1.15
C LEU A 309 10.08 4.13 -2.57
N ALA A 310 10.87 5.03 -3.17
CA ALA A 310 10.61 5.60 -4.49
C ALA A 310 10.85 4.60 -5.63
N ASN A 311 11.78 3.65 -5.44
CA ASN A 311 12.18 2.65 -6.44
C ASN A 311 11.66 1.23 -6.15
N ARG A 312 10.86 1.03 -5.10
CA ARG A 312 10.20 -0.24 -4.77
C ARG A 312 9.44 -0.86 -5.95
N PRO A 313 9.19 -2.18 -5.93
CA PRO A 313 8.36 -2.83 -6.94
C PRO A 313 6.97 -2.19 -7.08
N PRO A 314 6.49 -1.93 -8.32
CA PRO A 314 5.28 -1.15 -8.58
C PRO A 314 3.97 -1.85 -8.15
N TRP A 315 4.04 -3.13 -7.76
CA TRP A 315 2.94 -3.90 -7.20
C TRP A 315 2.85 -3.84 -5.66
N LEU A 316 3.70 -3.06 -4.99
CA LEU A 316 3.68 -2.87 -3.54
C LEU A 316 3.20 -1.46 -3.18
N ALA A 317 2.26 -1.36 -2.24
CA ALA A 317 1.85 -0.07 -1.73
C ALA A 317 2.94 0.55 -0.84
N ALA A 318 2.98 1.87 -0.76
CA ALA A 318 3.70 2.58 0.31
C ALA A 318 2.73 3.39 1.18
N ILE A 319 2.96 3.34 2.49
CA ILE A 319 2.20 4.05 3.53
C ILE A 319 3.14 5.09 4.15
N MET A 320 2.72 6.36 4.18
CA MET A 320 3.55 7.48 4.64
C MET A 320 2.86 8.24 5.78
N GLU A 321 3.66 8.76 6.71
CA GLU A 321 3.21 9.60 7.83
C GLU A 321 4.04 10.89 7.92
N ASP A 322 3.53 11.89 8.64
CA ASP A 322 4.38 12.91 9.25
C ASP A 322 4.58 12.57 10.73
N GLY A 323 5.82 12.35 11.14
CA GLY A 323 6.20 12.05 12.51
C GLY A 323 6.13 13.24 13.47
N TYR A 324 5.90 14.49 13.02
CA TYR A 324 5.97 15.67 13.89
C TYR A 324 4.68 16.50 14.00
N LEU A 325 4.03 16.90 12.90
CA LEU A 325 2.90 17.84 12.92
C LEU A 325 1.54 17.13 13.03
N ARG A 326 1.55 16.03 13.80
CA ARG A 326 0.49 15.03 13.99
C ARG A 326 -0.86 15.58 14.42
N GLN A 327 -0.89 16.76 15.03
CA GLN A 327 -2.11 17.36 15.56
C GLN A 327 -2.86 18.24 14.56
N TYR A 328 -2.29 18.51 13.38
CA TYR A 328 -2.89 19.42 12.37
C TYR A 328 -3.28 20.81 12.93
N ASP A 329 -2.59 21.28 13.98
CA ASP A 329 -2.86 22.57 14.63
C ASP A 329 -2.45 23.74 13.72
N VAL A 330 -3.45 24.30 13.03
CA VAL A 330 -3.29 25.46 12.13
C VAL A 330 -2.70 26.69 12.82
N THR A 331 -2.73 26.80 14.15
CA THR A 331 -2.14 27.94 14.88
C THR A 331 -0.62 27.81 15.05
N ALA A 332 -0.10 26.58 15.03
CA ALA A 332 1.33 26.29 15.05
C ALA A 332 1.97 26.35 13.65
N LEU A 333 1.17 26.16 12.60
CA LEU A 333 1.63 26.12 11.21
C LEU A 333 1.79 27.53 10.63
N LYS A 334 3.04 27.88 10.28
CA LYS A 334 3.37 29.16 9.63
C LYS A 334 3.55 28.96 8.12
N PRO A 335 2.78 29.66 7.26
CA PRO A 335 3.06 29.71 5.83
C PRO A 335 4.38 30.43 5.52
N ASP A 336 5.05 30.02 4.44
CA ASP A 336 6.20 30.71 3.87
C ASP A 336 5.79 31.94 3.02
N GLU A 337 6.76 32.59 2.37
CA GLU A 337 6.53 33.72 1.44
C GLU A 337 5.63 33.39 0.24
N ARG A 338 5.34 32.12 -0.01
CA ARG A 338 4.47 31.61 -1.08
C ARG A 338 3.12 31.11 -0.55
N GLY A 339 2.85 31.27 0.74
CA GLY A 339 1.63 30.79 1.40
C GLY A 339 1.61 29.28 1.66
N ILE A 340 2.75 28.59 1.54
CA ILE A 340 2.87 27.15 1.75
C ILE A 340 3.24 26.91 3.20
N ASN A 341 2.38 26.21 3.95
CA ASN A 341 2.73 25.77 5.29
C ASN A 341 3.58 24.49 5.25
N VAL A 342 4.37 24.29 6.30
CA VAL A 342 5.33 23.18 6.41
C VAL A 342 4.69 21.78 6.31
N LEU A 343 3.50 21.57 6.87
CA LEU A 343 2.78 20.29 6.77
C LEU A 343 2.28 20.02 5.35
N GLU A 344 1.86 21.05 4.61
CA GLU A 344 1.53 20.91 3.20
C GLU A 344 2.76 20.56 2.36
N ASN A 345 3.92 21.16 2.64
CA ASN A 345 5.16 20.79 1.95
C ASN A 345 5.51 19.31 2.18
N TYR A 346 5.46 18.83 3.43
CA TYR A 346 5.76 17.43 3.76
C TYR A 346 4.78 16.47 3.08
N MET A 347 3.49 16.76 3.17
CA MET A 347 2.42 16.00 2.55
C MET A 347 2.54 15.91 1.02
N LEU A 348 3.07 16.94 0.37
CA LEU A 348 3.25 16.97 -1.09
C LEU A 348 4.48 16.20 -1.60
N HIS A 349 5.29 15.61 -0.72
CA HIS A 349 6.30 14.60 -1.11
C HIS A 349 5.72 13.18 -1.26
N VAL A 350 4.50 12.92 -0.78
CA VAL A 350 3.83 11.60 -0.92
C VAL A 350 3.69 11.16 -2.39
N PRO A 351 3.33 12.04 -3.36
CA PRO A 351 3.35 11.69 -4.78
C PRO A 351 4.76 11.49 -5.36
N ASP A 352 5.79 12.18 -4.85
CA ASP A 352 7.19 12.02 -5.31
C ASP A 352 7.70 10.61 -4.99
N LEU A 353 7.37 10.10 -3.79
CA LEU A 353 7.61 8.73 -3.36
C LEU A 353 6.63 7.71 -3.96
N LYS A 354 5.75 8.16 -4.87
CA LYS A 354 4.71 7.35 -5.53
C LYS A 354 3.84 6.60 -4.51
N ALA A 355 3.59 7.18 -3.34
CA ALA A 355 2.96 6.47 -2.24
C ALA A 355 1.44 6.31 -2.43
N ASN A 356 0.89 5.36 -1.69
CA ASN A 356 -0.50 4.92 -1.80
C ASN A 356 -1.39 5.47 -0.68
N TYR A 357 -0.79 5.72 0.49
CA TYR A 357 -1.51 6.21 1.66
C TYR A 357 -0.75 7.33 2.38
N TRP A 358 -1.52 8.18 3.06
CA TRP A 358 -1.03 9.24 3.95
C TRP A 358 -1.80 9.24 5.27
N ALA A 359 -1.09 9.35 6.39
CA ALA A 359 -1.67 9.41 7.73
C ALA A 359 -2.17 10.81 8.12
N LEU A 360 -3.36 10.82 8.71
CA LEU A 360 -4.04 12.02 9.21
C LEU A 360 -4.03 12.11 10.74
N TRP A 361 -3.54 11.07 11.45
CA TRP A 361 -3.54 11.01 12.91
C TRP A 361 -4.95 11.16 13.53
N THR A 362 -5.06 11.62 14.79
CA THR A 362 -6.26 11.47 15.65
C THR A 362 -7.16 12.71 15.73
N GLU A 363 -6.67 13.90 15.44
CA GLU A 363 -7.36 15.16 15.78
C GLU A 363 -8.39 15.57 14.72
N ALA A 364 -9.52 14.85 14.67
CA ALA A 364 -10.57 14.97 13.65
C ALA A 364 -11.08 16.42 13.41
N SER A 365 -11.23 17.22 14.48
CA SER A 365 -11.65 18.62 14.35
C SER A 365 -10.57 19.49 13.71
N ASN A 366 -9.30 19.28 14.08
CA ASN A 366 -8.17 20.01 13.52
C ASN A 366 -7.96 19.64 12.05
N LEU A 367 -8.16 18.36 11.68
CA LEU A 367 -8.15 17.90 10.29
C LEU A 367 -9.22 18.59 9.43
N ALA A 368 -10.44 18.75 9.96
CA ALA A 368 -11.51 19.46 9.26
C ALA A 368 -11.15 20.94 9.05
N GLN A 369 -10.68 21.62 10.10
CA GLN A 369 -10.24 23.02 10.05
C GLN A 369 -9.03 23.22 9.12
N TYR A 370 -8.06 22.30 9.14
CA TYR A 370 -6.91 22.31 8.26
C TYR A 370 -7.33 22.16 6.80
N ASN A 371 -8.25 21.24 6.47
CA ASN A 371 -8.77 21.10 5.12
C ASN A 371 -9.54 22.34 4.64
N GLU A 372 -10.24 23.04 5.53
CA GLU A 372 -10.94 24.29 5.21
C GLU A 372 -9.96 25.45 4.93
N MET A 373 -8.89 25.55 5.73
CA MET A 373 -7.90 26.64 5.63
C MET A 373 -6.82 26.40 4.56
N TYR A 374 -6.40 25.15 4.37
CA TYR A 374 -5.32 24.71 3.49
C TYR A 374 -5.74 23.49 2.65
N PRO A 375 -6.77 23.61 1.77
CA PRO A 375 -7.33 22.47 1.03
C PRO A 375 -6.36 21.84 0.03
N ARG A 376 -5.40 22.62 -0.50
CA ARG A 376 -4.56 22.24 -1.65
C ARG A 376 -3.81 20.93 -1.44
N GLY A 377 -3.22 20.70 -0.27
CA GLY A 377 -2.58 19.42 0.07
C GLY A 377 -3.53 18.23 -0.04
N PHE A 378 -4.70 18.29 0.62
CA PHE A 378 -5.68 17.20 0.62
C PHE A 378 -6.29 17.00 -0.78
N GLU A 379 -6.62 18.07 -1.50
CA GLU A 379 -7.09 18.00 -2.89
C GLU A 379 -6.06 17.32 -3.80
N ARG A 380 -4.79 17.70 -3.68
CA ARG A 380 -3.71 17.12 -4.48
C ARG A 380 -3.49 15.64 -4.16
N LEU A 381 -3.52 15.23 -2.90
CA LEU A 381 -3.45 13.82 -2.55
C LEU A 381 -4.67 13.06 -3.10
N ARG A 382 -5.90 13.52 -2.85
CA ARG A 382 -7.12 12.83 -3.30
C ARG A 382 -7.24 12.69 -4.82
N THR A 383 -6.53 13.52 -5.59
CA THR A 383 -6.46 13.49 -7.06
C THR A 383 -5.22 12.78 -7.63
N SER A 384 -4.22 12.41 -6.82
CA SER A 384 -2.96 11.81 -7.32
C SER A 384 -2.34 10.67 -6.49
N ILE A 385 -2.72 10.47 -5.24
CA ILE A 385 -2.18 9.39 -4.39
C ILE A 385 -2.59 8.01 -4.91
N GLY A 386 -1.71 7.01 -4.75
CA GLY A 386 -1.97 5.66 -5.22
C GLY A 386 -2.20 5.61 -6.73
N TYR A 387 -3.24 4.91 -7.16
CA TYR A 387 -3.55 4.68 -8.57
C TYR A 387 -4.98 5.15 -8.94
N ARG A 388 -5.18 5.63 -10.16
CA ARG A 388 -6.47 6.17 -10.64
C ARG A 388 -6.75 5.71 -12.06
N LEU A 389 -7.44 4.57 -12.20
CA LEU A 389 -7.57 3.87 -13.50
C LEU A 389 -8.81 4.27 -14.27
N ARG A 390 -8.71 4.33 -15.60
CA ARG A 390 -9.85 4.43 -16.50
C ARG A 390 -9.56 3.74 -17.84
N PRO A 391 -10.56 3.19 -18.54
CA PRO A 391 -10.41 2.77 -19.93
C PRO A 391 -10.38 4.04 -20.79
N ALA A 392 -9.18 4.58 -21.02
CA ALA A 392 -8.98 5.85 -21.69
C ALA A 392 -9.43 5.80 -23.16
N TRP A 393 -9.16 4.67 -23.81
CA TRP A 393 -9.71 4.30 -25.12
C TRP A 393 -10.08 2.83 -25.10
N VAL A 394 -11.11 2.47 -25.85
CA VAL A 394 -11.39 1.10 -26.24
C VAL A 394 -11.59 1.08 -27.75
N TRP A 395 -10.82 0.24 -28.43
CA TRP A 395 -10.96 -0.02 -29.86
C TRP A 395 -11.61 -1.37 -30.09
N GLN A 396 -12.44 -1.44 -31.11
CA GLN A 396 -12.86 -2.70 -31.71
C GLN A 396 -12.12 -2.81 -33.04
N ARG A 397 -11.59 -3.99 -33.37
CA ARG A 397 -11.04 -4.29 -34.70
C ARG A 397 -11.53 -5.63 -35.22
N LYS A 398 -11.55 -5.80 -36.54
CA LYS A 398 -11.79 -7.09 -37.18
C LYS A 398 -10.50 -7.93 -37.11
N ARG A 399 -10.57 -9.13 -36.55
CA ARG A 399 -9.43 -10.05 -36.38
C ARG A 399 -9.91 -11.50 -36.42
N TYR A 400 -9.20 -12.37 -37.14
CA TYR A 400 -9.47 -13.82 -37.19
C TYR A 400 -10.90 -14.22 -37.57
N GLY A 401 -11.62 -13.42 -38.36
CA GLY A 401 -13.03 -13.67 -38.72
C GLY A 401 -14.04 -13.31 -37.61
N THR A 402 -13.59 -12.63 -36.56
CA THR A 402 -14.41 -12.09 -35.46
C THR A 402 -13.95 -10.66 -35.12
N PHE A 403 -14.33 -10.17 -33.95
CA PHE A 403 -13.85 -8.91 -33.39
C PHE A 403 -12.86 -9.13 -32.25
N GLU A 404 -11.85 -8.27 -32.19
CA GLU A 404 -11.03 -8.08 -31.00
C GLU A 404 -11.34 -6.72 -30.37
N LEU A 405 -11.46 -6.70 -29.05
CA LEU A 405 -11.61 -5.50 -28.23
C LEU A 405 -10.26 -5.19 -27.57
N ILE A 406 -9.64 -4.06 -27.90
CA ILE A 406 -8.41 -3.58 -27.27
C ILE A 406 -8.77 -2.47 -26.27
N VAL A 407 -8.51 -2.73 -24.99
CA VAL A 407 -8.76 -1.81 -23.88
C VAL A 407 -7.45 -1.11 -23.51
N CYS A 408 -7.43 0.22 -23.57
CA CYS A 408 -6.31 1.06 -23.16
C CYS A 408 -6.60 1.65 -21.77
N VAL A 409 -6.02 1.06 -20.72
CA VAL A 409 -6.17 1.54 -19.34
C VAL A 409 -5.10 2.59 -19.05
N ALA A 410 -5.51 3.81 -18.70
CA ALA A 410 -4.62 4.85 -18.22
C ALA A 410 -4.69 4.96 -16.69
N ASN A 411 -3.55 5.22 -16.05
CA ASN A 411 -3.44 5.51 -14.63
C ASN A 411 -2.99 6.97 -14.44
N ARG A 412 -3.80 7.82 -13.79
CA ARG A 412 -3.43 9.21 -13.44
C ARG A 412 -2.91 9.38 -12.00
N GLY A 413 -2.85 8.31 -11.21
CA GLY A 413 -2.21 8.32 -9.90
C GLY A 413 -0.68 8.28 -10.02
N ALA A 414 0.01 8.53 -8.91
CA ALA A 414 1.47 8.53 -8.80
C ALA A 414 2.07 7.12 -8.65
N ALA A 415 1.30 6.17 -8.11
CA ALA A 415 1.70 4.79 -7.87
C ALA A 415 1.23 3.82 -8.98
N GLY A 416 1.90 2.67 -9.07
CA GLY A 416 1.36 1.50 -9.77
C GLY A 416 0.18 0.88 -9.02
N VAL A 417 -0.44 -0.12 -9.64
CA VAL A 417 -1.53 -0.91 -9.02
C VAL A 417 -0.91 -1.88 -8.00
N PRO A 418 -1.21 -1.80 -6.69
CA PRO A 418 -0.54 -2.60 -5.65
C PRO A 418 -1.05 -4.05 -5.63
N GLY A 419 -0.67 -4.81 -6.65
CA GLY A 419 -1.08 -6.19 -6.92
C GLY A 419 -1.15 -6.45 -8.42
N VAL A 420 -2.13 -7.27 -8.82
CA VAL A 420 -2.42 -7.59 -10.23
C VAL A 420 -3.78 -7.02 -10.61
N LEU A 421 -3.84 -6.25 -11.70
CA LEU A 421 -5.11 -5.76 -12.24
C LEU A 421 -5.77 -6.82 -13.14
N TRP A 422 -7.05 -7.08 -12.90
CA TRP A 422 -7.90 -7.92 -13.72
C TRP A 422 -8.93 -7.08 -14.48
N LEU A 423 -9.05 -7.31 -15.77
CA LEU A 423 -10.11 -6.77 -16.62
C LEU A 423 -11.15 -7.87 -16.90
N HIS A 424 -12.42 -7.50 -16.88
CA HIS A 424 -13.53 -8.39 -17.23
C HIS A 424 -14.42 -7.72 -18.29
N VAL A 425 -14.89 -8.51 -19.25
CA VAL A 425 -15.78 -8.11 -20.34
C VAL A 425 -16.96 -9.07 -20.35
N ASP A 426 -18.11 -8.60 -19.89
CA ASP A 426 -19.32 -9.39 -19.72
C ASP A 426 -20.42 -8.89 -20.67
N SER A 427 -21.30 -9.76 -21.19
CA SER A 427 -22.48 -9.29 -21.92
C SER A 427 -23.58 -8.81 -20.94
N PRO A 428 -24.41 -7.82 -21.29
CA PRO A 428 -25.52 -7.38 -20.43
C PRO A 428 -26.55 -8.46 -20.08
N ASP A 429 -26.60 -9.56 -20.86
CA ASP A 429 -27.45 -10.72 -20.61
C ASP A 429 -26.73 -11.90 -19.92
N GLY A 430 -25.47 -11.70 -19.51
CA GLY A 430 -24.66 -12.67 -18.76
C GLY A 430 -24.19 -13.91 -19.53
N LYS A 431 -24.44 -13.99 -20.84
CA LYS A 431 -24.06 -15.15 -21.68
C LYS A 431 -22.59 -15.16 -22.12
N LEU A 432 -21.96 -13.98 -22.18
CA LEU A 432 -20.52 -13.83 -22.39
C LEU A 432 -19.89 -13.37 -21.08
N SER A 433 -18.81 -14.02 -20.67
CA SER A 433 -17.90 -13.53 -19.65
C SER A 433 -16.47 -13.87 -20.05
N LEU A 434 -15.67 -12.84 -20.32
CA LEU A 434 -14.25 -12.93 -20.61
C LEU A 434 -13.48 -12.19 -19.52
N ARG A 435 -12.32 -12.70 -19.12
CA ARG A 435 -11.44 -12.02 -18.16
C ARG A 435 -9.98 -12.32 -18.43
N GLY A 436 -9.12 -11.46 -17.90
CA GLY A 436 -7.70 -11.75 -17.78
C GLY A 436 -6.96 -10.66 -17.03
N SER A 437 -5.69 -10.92 -16.73
CA SER A 437 -4.84 -10.05 -15.93
C SER A 437 -3.86 -9.22 -16.77
N LEU A 438 -3.45 -8.08 -16.20
CA LEU A 438 -2.28 -7.33 -16.63
C LEU A 438 -1.04 -7.81 -15.86
N ASP A 439 0.13 -7.35 -16.29
CA ASP A 439 1.39 -7.58 -15.54
C ASP A 439 1.34 -6.86 -14.18
N ALA A 440 1.92 -7.45 -13.14
CA ALA A 440 1.87 -6.90 -11.78
C ALA A 440 2.36 -5.43 -11.73
N GLY A 441 1.65 -4.57 -10.98
CA GLY A 441 1.93 -3.13 -10.93
C GLY A 441 1.31 -2.30 -12.06
N HIS A 442 0.87 -2.90 -13.18
CA HIS A 442 0.37 -2.14 -14.32
C HIS A 442 -1.12 -1.72 -14.21
N PRO A 443 -1.48 -0.55 -14.79
CA PRO A 443 -0.58 0.46 -15.34
C PRO A 443 0.19 1.20 -14.23
N TYR A 444 1.49 1.47 -14.47
CA TYR A 444 2.31 2.27 -13.57
C TYR A 444 1.76 3.70 -13.41
N GLY A 445 2.19 4.40 -12.36
CA GLY A 445 1.80 5.79 -12.11
C GLY A 445 2.07 6.71 -13.30
N GLY A 446 1.11 7.57 -13.64
CA GLY A 446 1.12 8.40 -14.86
C GLY A 446 1.09 7.63 -16.19
N GLY A 447 1.07 6.30 -16.15
CA GLY A 447 1.29 5.44 -17.31
C GLY A 447 0.02 4.90 -17.97
N ILE A 448 0.24 4.14 -19.04
CA ILE A 448 -0.80 3.47 -19.83
C ILE A 448 -0.44 1.99 -19.97
N ARG A 449 -1.44 1.12 -19.98
CA ARG A 449 -1.30 -0.28 -20.38
C ARG A 449 -2.48 -0.69 -21.26
N GLN A 450 -2.19 -1.36 -22.38
CA GLN A 450 -3.20 -1.91 -23.26
C GLN A 450 -3.37 -3.40 -23.01
N ALA A 451 -4.55 -3.94 -23.29
CA ALA A 451 -4.82 -5.37 -23.28
C ALA A 451 -5.94 -5.74 -24.27
N SER A 452 -5.94 -6.95 -24.83
CA SER A 452 -6.98 -7.37 -25.79
C SER A 452 -7.83 -8.55 -25.34
N PHE A 453 -9.06 -8.56 -25.84
CA PHE A 453 -10.03 -9.65 -25.72
C PHE A 453 -10.52 -10.05 -27.11
N LEU A 454 -10.36 -11.31 -27.49
CA LEU A 454 -11.01 -11.84 -28.70
C LEU A 454 -12.46 -12.20 -28.37
N LEU A 455 -13.42 -11.62 -29.09
CA LEU A 455 -14.84 -11.88 -28.90
C LEU A 455 -15.27 -13.15 -29.65
N PRO A 456 -16.28 -13.90 -29.17
CA PRO A 456 -16.79 -15.07 -29.88
C PRO A 456 -17.28 -14.71 -31.29
N ASN A 457 -17.10 -15.64 -32.25
CA ASN A 457 -17.53 -15.46 -33.63
C ASN A 457 -19.01 -15.08 -33.70
N GLY A 458 -19.33 -14.01 -34.43
CA GLY A 458 -20.70 -13.51 -34.58
C GLY A 458 -21.25 -12.72 -33.39
N TYR A 459 -20.48 -12.50 -32.30
CA TYR A 459 -20.93 -11.66 -31.19
C TYR A 459 -21.20 -10.22 -31.67
N SER A 460 -22.33 -9.65 -31.23
CA SER A 460 -22.72 -8.27 -31.50
C SER A 460 -23.59 -7.74 -30.35
N GLY A 461 -23.68 -6.41 -30.24
CA GLY A 461 -24.33 -5.73 -29.12
C GLY A 461 -23.32 -5.13 -28.13
N ASN A 462 -23.78 -4.71 -26.96
CA ASN A 462 -22.94 -4.07 -25.96
C ASN A 462 -22.14 -5.11 -25.14
N VAL A 463 -21.08 -4.65 -24.48
CA VAL A 463 -20.40 -5.37 -23.40
C VAL A 463 -20.15 -4.43 -22.22
N ASN A 464 -20.07 -4.97 -21.02
CA ASN A 464 -19.77 -4.27 -19.78
C ASN A 464 -18.32 -4.54 -19.40
N LEU A 465 -17.51 -3.47 -19.28
CA LEU A 465 -16.11 -3.54 -18.92
C LEU A 465 -15.92 -3.18 -17.44
N SER A 466 -15.47 -4.13 -16.62
CA SER A 466 -15.16 -3.91 -15.20
C SER A 466 -13.70 -4.21 -14.87
N ALA A 467 -13.24 -3.69 -13.73
CA ALA A 467 -11.90 -3.96 -13.20
C ALA A 467 -11.94 -4.46 -11.75
N LYS A 468 -10.98 -5.31 -11.41
CA LYS A 468 -10.75 -5.83 -10.06
C LYS A 468 -9.24 -5.88 -9.80
N ILE A 469 -8.83 -5.73 -8.55
CA ILE A 469 -7.43 -5.84 -8.11
C ILE A 469 -7.27 -7.11 -7.27
N GLU A 470 -6.27 -7.90 -7.59
CA GLU A 470 -5.80 -9.01 -6.77
C GLU A 470 -4.61 -8.52 -5.93
N VAL A 471 -4.87 -8.20 -4.66
CA VAL A 471 -3.86 -7.62 -3.74
C VAL A 471 -2.95 -8.67 -3.10
N ARG A 472 -3.48 -9.90 -2.97
CA ARG A 472 -2.78 -11.12 -2.55
C ARG A 472 -3.39 -12.29 -3.35
N PRO A 473 -2.69 -13.42 -3.54
CA PRO A 473 -3.20 -14.53 -4.35
C PRO A 473 -4.61 -14.99 -3.93
N GLY A 474 -5.56 -14.94 -4.86
CA GLY A 474 -6.98 -15.25 -4.67
C GLY A 474 -7.81 -14.16 -3.96
N VAL A 475 -7.21 -13.06 -3.49
CA VAL A 475 -7.90 -11.97 -2.79
C VAL A 475 -8.20 -10.84 -3.76
N ILE A 476 -9.35 -10.98 -4.42
CA ILE A 476 -9.81 -10.07 -5.48
C ILE A 476 -10.83 -9.07 -4.93
N LYS A 477 -10.53 -7.78 -4.99
CA LYS A 477 -11.42 -6.66 -4.60
C LYS A 477 -11.81 -5.84 -5.85
N PRO A 478 -13.03 -5.24 -5.93
CA PRO A 478 -13.44 -4.44 -7.09
C PRO A 478 -12.65 -3.12 -7.20
N VAL A 479 -12.56 -2.57 -8.42
CA VAL A 479 -11.93 -1.27 -8.70
C VAL A 479 -12.91 -0.36 -9.44
N ALA A 480 -13.17 0.82 -8.87
CA ALA A 480 -13.98 1.88 -9.47
C ALA A 480 -13.21 2.66 -10.54
N TRP A 481 -13.85 2.91 -11.67
CA TRP A 481 -13.27 3.68 -12.77
C TRP A 481 -13.20 5.19 -12.47
N ALA A 482 -12.08 5.81 -12.85
CA ALA A 482 -11.74 7.21 -12.64
C ALA A 482 -12.14 8.08 -13.85
N CYS A 483 -13.39 8.01 -14.26
CA CYS A 483 -13.90 8.74 -15.43
C CYS A 483 -15.25 9.44 -15.18
N GLU A 484 -15.51 10.50 -15.94
CA GLU A 484 -16.79 11.26 -15.87
C GLU A 484 -17.93 10.60 -16.65
N GLN A 485 -17.65 9.54 -17.44
CA GLN A 485 -18.67 8.78 -18.16
C GLN A 485 -19.53 7.96 -17.17
N PRO A 486 -20.84 7.77 -17.44
CA PRO A 486 -21.71 6.97 -16.59
C PRO A 486 -21.19 5.55 -16.37
N ILE A 487 -21.22 5.13 -15.11
CA ILE A 487 -20.84 3.80 -14.64
C ILE A 487 -22.11 3.06 -14.21
N ASN A 488 -22.19 1.78 -14.55
CA ASN A 488 -23.29 0.89 -14.19
C ASN A 488 -23.29 0.61 -12.67
N PRO A 489 -24.42 0.17 -12.06
CA PRO A 489 -24.50 -0.07 -10.62
C PRO A 489 -23.49 -1.08 -10.04
N ASP A 490 -22.93 -1.95 -10.89
CA ASP A 490 -21.90 -2.95 -10.54
C ASP A 490 -20.46 -2.43 -10.67
N GLY A 491 -20.28 -1.15 -11.03
CA GLY A 491 -18.96 -0.53 -11.27
C GLY A 491 -18.42 -0.71 -12.70
N SER A 492 -19.13 -1.40 -13.59
CA SER A 492 -18.72 -1.58 -14.99
C SER A 492 -19.04 -0.36 -15.87
N ILE A 493 -18.35 -0.20 -16.99
CA ILE A 493 -18.69 0.79 -18.03
C ILE A 493 -19.17 0.09 -19.30
N THR A 494 -20.29 0.55 -19.86
CA THR A 494 -20.88 -0.03 -21.07
C THR A 494 -20.10 0.40 -22.31
N VAL A 495 -19.64 -0.56 -23.11
CA VAL A 495 -18.98 -0.38 -24.41
C VAL A 495 -19.93 -0.81 -25.53
N ALA A 496 -20.29 0.12 -26.41
CA ALA A 496 -21.22 -0.12 -27.52
C ALA A 496 -20.49 -0.55 -28.80
N LEU A 497 -20.42 -1.86 -29.05
CA LEU A 497 -19.75 -2.42 -30.22
C LEU A 497 -20.47 -2.07 -31.53
N LYS A 498 -19.72 -2.05 -32.61
CA LYS A 498 -20.19 -1.85 -33.98
C LYS A 498 -20.48 -3.18 -34.65
N SER A 499 -21.50 -3.18 -35.50
CA SER A 499 -21.81 -4.33 -36.34
C SER A 499 -20.77 -4.51 -37.44
N GLU A 500 -20.69 -5.71 -38.00
CA GLU A 500 -19.74 -6.01 -39.08
C GLU A 500 -19.94 -5.12 -40.31
N LYS A 501 -21.18 -4.69 -40.55
CA LYS A 501 -21.61 -3.86 -41.69
C LYS A 501 -21.57 -2.36 -41.41
N ASP A 502 -21.09 -1.93 -40.24
CA ASP A 502 -20.99 -0.50 -39.90
C ASP A 502 -20.10 0.25 -40.92
N PRO A 503 -20.57 1.33 -41.57
CA PRO A 503 -19.83 1.98 -42.64
C PRO A 503 -18.61 2.78 -42.16
N LYS A 504 -18.39 2.93 -40.85
CA LYS A 504 -17.31 3.73 -40.26
C LYS A 504 -16.04 2.94 -39.96
N TRP A 505 -15.95 1.67 -40.35
CA TRP A 505 -14.73 0.85 -40.24
C TRP A 505 -13.58 1.50 -41.00
N ARG A 506 -12.55 1.98 -40.28
CA ARG A 506 -11.35 2.57 -40.88
C ARG A 506 -10.41 1.48 -41.38
N LYS A 507 -9.82 1.69 -42.56
CA LYS A 507 -8.76 0.88 -43.17
C LYS A 507 -7.83 1.77 -44.00
N GLY A 508 -6.62 1.29 -44.28
CA GLY A 508 -5.56 2.00 -44.99
C GLY A 508 -4.95 3.17 -44.20
N VAL A 509 -4.81 3.02 -42.88
CA VAL A 509 -4.35 4.09 -41.96
C VAL A 509 -2.89 3.90 -41.55
#